data_AF-A0A1X0RBV7-F1
#
_entry.id   AF-A0A1X0RBV7-F1
#
_cell.length_a   1.000
_cell.length_b   1.000
_cell.length_c   1.000
_cell.angle_alpha   90.00
_cell.angle_beta   90.00
_cell.angle_gamma   90.00
#
_symmetry.space_group_name_H-M   'P 1'
#
loop_
_entity.id
_entity.type
_entity.pdbx_description
1 polymer ?
#
loop_
_entity_poly.entity_id
_entity_poly.type
_entity_poly.pdbx_seq_one_letter_code
_entity_poly.pdbx_strand_id
1 'polypeptide(L)'
;MFELFNVDLVHGWLVDPQDRETYKVIVEHCKNYNQAVECIVQGNELSSKNPLTQQEEEKLHQGLILILHVTSNHSLAFIVNEFLRDTATQLTYYGLELLLAAIPEDSLCVLFRNNHFSTIYRHSEHGLLMLVTDSGFIKEESVVWESLGDTDQGSSQFFNGLFNRPALPREHEDIDLE
;
A
#
# COMPACT_ATOMS: atom_id res chain seq x y z
N MET A 1 3.09 6.81 20.22
CA MET A 1 3.70 5.61 20.83
C MET A 1 5.09 5.35 20.24
N PHE A 2 5.24 5.16 18.93
CA PHE A 2 6.55 4.93 18.28
C PHE A 2 7.59 6.03 18.54
N GLU A 3 7.17 7.30 18.49
CA GLU A 3 8.04 8.45 18.83
C GLU A 3 8.64 8.36 20.25
N LEU A 4 7.92 7.77 21.22
CA LEU A 4 8.41 7.62 22.60
C LEU A 4 9.61 6.68 22.69
N PHE A 5 9.73 5.75 21.74
CA PHE A 5 10.82 4.78 21.65
C PHE A 5 11.85 5.16 20.59
N ASN A 6 11.72 6.33 19.97
CA ASN A 6 12.57 6.79 18.86
C ASN A 6 12.64 5.75 17.73
N VAL A 7 11.48 5.19 17.39
CA VAL A 7 11.29 4.25 16.27
C VAL A 7 10.45 4.95 15.21
N ASP A 8 10.95 4.99 13.99
CA ASP A 8 10.20 5.56 12.86
C ASP A 8 9.08 4.60 12.44
N LEU A 9 7.89 5.16 12.20
CA LEU A 9 6.76 4.48 11.59
C LEU A 9 6.60 5.02 10.16
N VAL A 10 6.67 4.11 9.18
CA VAL A 10 6.64 4.46 7.75
C VAL A 10 5.57 3.66 7.00
N HIS A 11 5.16 4.15 5.83
CA HIS A 11 4.34 3.41 4.87
C HIS A 11 4.79 3.76 3.44
N GLY A 12 4.55 2.83 2.50
CA GLY A 12 4.86 3.02 1.08
C GLY A 12 3.63 3.18 0.19
N TRP A 13 2.46 3.42 0.78
CA TRP A 13 1.23 3.63 0.03
C TRP A 13 1.14 5.07 -0.51
N LEU A 14 1.91 5.35 -1.57
CA LEU A 14 2.08 6.70 -2.12
C LEU A 14 1.65 6.76 -3.58
N VAL A 15 1.03 7.86 -3.98
CA VAL A 15 0.73 8.13 -5.39
C VAL A 15 1.96 8.70 -6.07
N ASP A 16 2.30 8.20 -7.25
CA ASP A 16 3.37 8.77 -8.08
C ASP A 16 2.95 10.18 -8.57
N PRO A 17 3.71 11.25 -8.27
CA PRO A 17 3.43 12.61 -8.76
C PRO A 17 3.43 12.74 -10.29
N GLN A 18 3.98 11.77 -11.02
CA GLN A 18 3.89 11.73 -12.48
C GLN A 18 2.45 11.44 -12.96
N ASP A 19 1.67 10.67 -12.19
CA ASP A 19 0.24 10.52 -12.38
C ASP A 19 -0.50 11.73 -11.77
N ARG A 20 -0.49 12.84 -12.51
CA ARG A 20 -1.03 14.12 -12.05
C ARG A 20 -2.51 14.08 -11.72
N GLU A 21 -3.28 13.24 -12.43
CA GLU A 21 -4.71 13.12 -12.20
C GLU A 21 -4.99 12.43 -10.87
N THR A 22 -4.44 11.23 -10.67
CA THR A 22 -4.57 10.50 -9.41
C THR A 22 -3.97 11.29 -8.25
N TYR A 23 -2.83 11.95 -8.45
CA TYR A 23 -2.19 12.76 -7.40
C TYR A 23 -3.10 13.90 -6.93
N LYS A 24 -3.69 14.65 -7.87
CA LYS A 24 -4.61 15.75 -7.53
C LYS A 24 -5.83 15.25 -6.74
N VAL A 25 -6.37 14.08 -7.09
CA VAL A 25 -7.54 13.52 -6.41
C VAL A 25 -7.17 12.93 -5.05
N ILE A 26 -6.20 12.03 -5.00
CA ILE A 26 -5.86 11.30 -3.77
C ILE A 26 -5.12 12.21 -2.78
N VAL A 27 -4.11 12.95 -3.23
CA VAL A 27 -3.20 13.69 -2.34
C VAL A 27 -3.74 15.07 -2.01
N GLU A 28 -4.16 15.84 -3.03
CA GLU A 28 -4.61 17.22 -2.79
C GLU A 28 -6.07 17.30 -2.30
N HIS A 29 -6.96 16.48 -2.88
CA HIS A 29 -8.38 16.49 -2.53
C HIS A 29 -8.72 15.57 -1.33
N CYS A 30 -8.44 14.26 -1.40
CA CYS A 30 -8.77 13.32 -0.32
C CYS A 30 -7.81 13.44 0.88
N LYS A 31 -6.50 13.60 0.65
CA LYS A 31 -5.43 13.77 1.66
C LYS A 31 -5.11 12.55 2.53
N ASN A 32 -6.09 11.69 2.83
CA ASN A 32 -5.89 10.45 3.61
C ASN A 32 -6.88 9.36 3.22
N TYR A 33 -6.62 8.13 3.70
CA TYR A 33 -7.43 6.94 3.39
C TYR A 33 -8.91 7.10 3.76
N ASN A 34 -9.23 7.62 4.94
CA ASN A 34 -10.63 7.74 5.39
C ASN A 34 -11.42 8.68 4.47
N GLN A 35 -10.82 9.81 4.10
CA GLN A 35 -11.41 10.77 3.17
C GLN A 35 -11.52 10.21 1.74
N ALA A 36 -10.59 9.36 1.31
CA ALA A 36 -10.70 8.63 0.05
C ALA A 36 -11.90 7.67 0.05
N VAL A 37 -12.10 6.91 1.14
CA VAL A 37 -13.27 6.02 1.28
C VAL A 37 -14.57 6.83 1.31
N GLU A 38 -14.61 7.94 2.05
CA GLU A 38 -15.77 8.86 2.06
C GLU A 38 -16.09 9.40 0.66
N CYS A 39 -15.07 9.73 -0.15
CA CYS A 39 -15.24 10.16 -1.54
C CYS A 39 -15.96 9.09 -2.39
N ILE A 40 -15.57 7.82 -2.24
CA ILE A 40 -16.24 6.70 -2.93
C ILE A 40 -17.70 6.58 -2.49
N VAL A 41 -17.98 6.66 -1.18
CA VAL A 41 -19.35 6.56 -0.64
C VAL A 41 -20.22 7.68 -1.22
N GLN A 42 -19.75 8.92 -1.20
CA GLN A 42 -20.48 10.06 -1.76
C GLN A 42 -20.72 9.90 -3.27
N GLY A 43 -19.75 9.40 -4.02
CA GLY A 43 -19.89 9.12 -5.45
C GLY A 43 -20.97 8.07 -5.75
N ASN A 44 -21.02 6.99 -4.96
CA ASN A 44 -22.00 5.93 -5.11
C ASN A 44 -23.42 6.38 -4.73
N GLU A 45 -23.58 7.18 -3.67
CA GLU A 45 -24.88 7.73 -3.27
C GLU A 45 -25.49 8.59 -4.38
N LEU A 46 -24.68 9.39 -5.08
CA LEU A 46 -25.11 10.21 -6.21
C LEU A 46 -25.58 9.35 -7.40
N SER A 47 -24.92 8.22 -7.67
CA SER A 47 -25.31 7.28 -8.74
C SER A 47 -26.61 6.53 -8.44
N SER A 48 -26.98 6.40 -7.16
CA SER A 48 -28.12 5.58 -6.73
C SER A 48 -29.46 6.33 -6.66
N LYS A 49 -29.47 7.66 -6.74
CA LYS A 49 -30.70 8.46 -6.73
C LYS A 49 -31.40 8.38 -8.10
N ASN A 50 -32.72 8.18 -8.07
CA ASN A 50 -33.58 8.20 -9.27
C ASN A 50 -33.34 9.48 -10.11
N PRO A 51 -33.52 9.44 -11.45
CA PRO A 51 -33.42 10.62 -12.29
C PRO A 51 -34.29 11.74 -11.71
N LEU A 52 -33.68 12.92 -11.57
CA LEU A 52 -34.31 14.11 -11.01
C LEU A 52 -35.58 14.45 -11.79
N THR A 53 -36.59 14.98 -11.10
CA THR A 53 -37.77 15.52 -11.78
C THR A 53 -37.41 16.81 -12.54
N GLN A 54 -38.14 17.14 -13.61
CA GLN A 54 -37.86 18.34 -14.43
C GLN A 54 -37.79 19.64 -13.60
N GLN A 55 -38.54 19.73 -12.49
CA GLN A 55 -38.49 20.88 -11.58
C GLN A 55 -37.24 20.92 -10.69
N GLU A 56 -36.69 19.76 -10.35
CA GLU A 56 -35.42 19.65 -9.61
C GLU A 56 -34.24 19.91 -10.55
N GLU A 57 -34.33 19.47 -11.81
CA GLU A 57 -33.36 19.79 -12.86
C GLU A 57 -33.30 21.29 -13.16
N GLU A 58 -34.44 21.99 -13.27
CA GLU A 58 -34.46 23.45 -13.50
C GLU A 58 -33.86 24.24 -12.32
N LYS A 59 -34.13 23.82 -11.08
CA LYS A 59 -33.49 24.40 -9.88
C LYS A 59 -31.99 24.09 -9.82
N LEU A 60 -31.58 22.90 -10.27
CA LEU A 60 -30.18 22.52 -10.39
C LEU A 60 -29.47 23.29 -11.52
N HIS A 61 -30.19 23.61 -12.59
CA HIS A 61 -29.69 24.38 -13.74
C HIS A 61 -29.48 25.86 -13.39
N GLN A 62 -30.30 26.45 -12.52
CA GLN A 62 -29.99 27.78 -11.96
C GLN A 62 -28.78 27.74 -10.99
N GLY A 63 -28.42 26.55 -10.51
CA GLY A 63 -27.18 26.24 -9.78
C GLY A 63 -26.10 25.61 -10.67
N LEU A 64 -25.88 26.08 -11.91
CA LEU A 64 -24.88 25.59 -12.87
C LEU A 64 -23.43 25.44 -12.34
N ILE A 65 -23.08 26.03 -11.18
CA ILE A 65 -21.83 25.74 -10.44
C ILE A 65 -21.77 24.28 -9.96
N LEU A 66 -22.92 23.65 -9.71
CA LEU A 66 -23.03 22.29 -9.23
C LEU A 66 -22.88 21.25 -10.35
N ILE A 67 -23.24 21.56 -11.61
CA ILE A 67 -23.05 20.61 -12.73
C ILE A 67 -21.56 20.44 -13.06
N LEU A 68 -20.72 21.47 -12.82
CA LEU A 68 -19.26 21.30 -12.79
C LEU A 68 -18.80 20.40 -11.61
N HIS A 69 -19.51 20.40 -10.46
CA HIS A 69 -19.20 19.58 -9.29
C HIS A 69 -19.77 18.13 -9.35
N VAL A 70 -20.90 17.90 -10.02
CA VAL A 70 -21.55 16.59 -10.10
C VAL A 70 -20.86 15.69 -11.13
N THR A 71 -20.30 16.26 -12.21
CA THR A 71 -19.32 15.55 -13.06
C THR A 71 -17.96 15.38 -12.37
N SER A 72 -17.66 16.16 -11.32
CA SER A 72 -16.46 15.97 -10.49
C SER A 72 -16.62 14.78 -9.54
N ASN A 73 -17.66 14.68 -8.70
CA ASN A 73 -17.65 13.67 -7.64
C ASN A 73 -17.68 12.21 -8.13
N HIS A 74 -18.36 11.91 -9.24
CA HIS A 74 -18.32 10.55 -9.81
C HIS A 74 -16.96 10.23 -10.45
N SER A 75 -16.33 11.19 -11.14
CA SER A 75 -14.99 10.98 -11.71
C SER A 75 -13.92 10.87 -10.62
N LEU A 76 -14.04 11.66 -9.56
CA LEU A 76 -13.20 11.56 -8.36
C LEU A 76 -13.34 10.19 -7.71
N ALA A 77 -14.57 9.75 -7.39
CA ALA A 77 -14.82 8.45 -6.79
C ALA A 77 -14.29 7.29 -7.65
N PHE A 78 -14.40 7.40 -8.98
CA PHE A 78 -13.82 6.41 -9.91
C PHE A 78 -12.30 6.35 -9.81
N ILE A 79 -11.60 7.50 -9.89
CA ILE A 79 -10.14 7.57 -9.75
C ILE A 79 -9.69 7.02 -8.40
N VAL A 80 -10.40 7.36 -7.32
CA VAL A 80 -10.09 6.83 -5.99
C VAL A 80 -10.23 5.31 -5.94
N ASN A 81 -11.32 4.78 -6.50
CA ASN A 81 -11.59 3.35 -6.49
C ASN A 81 -10.57 2.57 -7.33
N GLU A 82 -10.20 3.08 -8.51
CA GLU A 82 -9.14 2.50 -9.34
C GLU A 82 -7.81 2.46 -8.56
N PHE A 83 -7.39 3.58 -7.96
CA PHE A 83 -6.15 3.62 -7.19
C PHE A 83 -6.16 2.63 -6.02
N LEU A 84 -7.22 2.61 -5.20
CA LEU A 84 -7.30 1.70 -4.06
C LEU A 84 -7.33 0.22 -4.49
N ARG A 85 -7.97 -0.10 -5.62
CA ARG A 85 -8.00 -1.46 -6.17
C ARG A 85 -6.63 -1.87 -6.68
N ASP A 86 -5.98 -1.03 -7.48
CA ASP A 86 -4.73 -1.35 -8.15
C ASP A 86 -3.54 -1.36 -7.16
N THR A 87 -3.71 -0.72 -6.00
CA THR A 87 -2.70 -0.66 -4.93
C THR A 87 -3.17 -1.32 -3.64
N ALA A 88 -4.03 -2.35 -3.75
CA ALA A 88 -4.66 -3.01 -2.61
C ALA A 88 -3.68 -3.61 -1.58
N THR A 89 -2.42 -3.89 -1.96
CA THR A 89 -1.37 -4.34 -1.03
C THR A 89 -0.85 -3.20 -0.13
N GLN A 90 -1.35 -1.97 -0.30
CA GLN A 90 -0.96 -0.76 0.42
C GLN A 90 0.53 -0.41 0.26
N LEU A 91 1.09 -0.73 -0.92
CA LEU A 91 2.45 -0.40 -1.32
C LEU A 91 2.47 -0.12 -2.82
N THR A 92 3.08 0.99 -3.23
CA THR A 92 3.31 1.30 -4.65
C THR A 92 4.80 1.23 -4.96
N TYR A 93 5.17 1.04 -6.23
CA TYR A 93 6.57 1.08 -6.64
C TYR A 93 7.21 2.44 -6.34
N TYR A 94 6.49 3.54 -6.60
CA TYR A 94 6.93 4.87 -6.22
C TYR A 94 7.20 4.99 -4.71
N GLY A 95 6.29 4.47 -3.88
CA GLY A 95 6.48 4.48 -2.43
C GLY A 95 7.61 3.57 -1.96
N LEU A 96 7.84 2.43 -2.61
CA LEU A 96 8.95 1.54 -2.32
C LEU A 96 10.31 2.21 -2.59
N GLU A 97 10.45 2.85 -3.75
CA GLU A 97 11.65 3.61 -4.11
C GLU A 97 11.91 4.77 -3.12
N LEU A 98 10.85 5.48 -2.73
CA LEU A 98 10.96 6.53 -1.71
C LEU A 98 11.39 5.99 -0.35
N LEU A 99 10.86 4.84 0.09
CA LEU A 99 11.30 4.20 1.33
C LEU A 99 12.80 3.85 1.26
N LEU A 100 13.25 3.26 0.15
CA LEU A 100 14.67 2.93 -0.08
C LEU A 100 15.59 4.16 -0.04
N ALA A 101 15.11 5.30 -0.54
CA ALA A 101 15.86 6.56 -0.57
C ALA A 101 15.81 7.34 0.76
N ALA A 102 14.70 7.27 1.49
CA ALA A 102 14.48 8.06 2.70
C ALA A 102 14.98 7.37 3.97
N ILE A 103 14.91 6.04 4.04
CA ILE A 103 15.38 5.27 5.20
C ILE A 103 16.91 5.17 5.13
N PRO A 104 17.64 5.63 6.17
CA PRO A 104 19.09 5.50 6.21
C PRO A 104 19.53 4.04 6.18
N GLU A 105 20.67 3.76 5.52
CA GLU A 105 21.30 2.45 5.61
C GLU A 105 21.63 2.08 7.07
N ASP A 106 21.56 0.79 7.35
CA ASP A 106 21.78 0.20 8.67
C ASP A 106 20.84 0.68 9.78
N SER A 107 19.61 1.04 9.40
CA SER A 107 18.55 1.47 10.33
C SER A 107 17.33 0.55 10.32
N LEU A 108 16.62 0.52 11.45
CA LEU A 108 15.37 -0.20 11.65
C LEU A 108 14.20 0.77 11.73
N CYS A 109 13.09 0.41 11.11
CA CYS A 109 11.82 1.12 11.28
C CYS A 109 10.64 0.14 11.24
N VAL A 110 9.46 0.63 11.59
CA VAL A 110 8.21 -0.12 11.52
C VAL A 110 7.49 0.28 10.23
N LEU A 111 7.19 -0.71 9.38
CA LEU A 111 6.40 -0.53 8.17
C LEU A 111 4.94 -0.88 8.45
N PHE A 112 4.03 0.02 8.11
CA PHE A 112 2.61 -0.32 7.94
C PHE A 112 2.32 -0.67 6.48
N ARG A 113 1.85 -1.90 6.23
CA ARG A 113 1.46 -2.41 4.91
C ARG A 113 0.42 -3.51 5.06
N ASN A 114 -0.60 -3.50 4.20
CA ASN A 114 -1.67 -4.49 4.15
C ASN A 114 -2.30 -4.79 5.53
N ASN A 115 -2.62 -3.73 6.28
CA ASN A 115 -3.17 -3.82 7.65
C ASN A 115 -2.27 -4.56 8.67
N HIS A 116 -0.97 -4.69 8.38
CA HIS A 116 0.02 -5.32 9.25
C HIS A 116 1.16 -4.34 9.56
N PHE A 117 1.77 -4.52 10.74
CA PHE A 117 2.99 -3.81 11.13
C PHE A 117 4.17 -4.78 11.08
N SER A 118 5.16 -4.49 10.25
CA SER A 118 6.36 -5.31 10.11
C SER A 118 7.60 -4.53 10.54
N THR A 119 8.59 -5.23 11.11
CA THR A 119 9.92 -4.63 11.31
C THR A 119 10.67 -4.68 9.99
N ILE A 120 11.18 -3.55 9.52
CA ILE A 120 12.02 -3.49 8.32
C ILE A 120 13.40 -2.93 8.63
N TYR A 121 14.40 -3.39 7.87
CA TYR A 121 15.79 -3.00 7.96
C TYR A 121 16.31 -2.56 6.58
N ARG A 122 17.05 -1.45 6.53
CA ARG A 122 17.71 -0.99 5.29
C ARG A 122 19.13 -1.56 5.22
N HIS A 123 19.32 -2.60 4.43
CA HIS A 123 20.63 -3.22 4.17
C HIS A 123 21.30 -2.60 2.96
N SER A 124 22.61 -2.33 3.03
CA SER A 124 23.38 -1.70 1.95
C SER A 124 23.36 -2.50 0.63
N GLU A 125 23.52 -3.82 0.69
CA GLU A 125 23.58 -4.68 -0.52
C GLU A 125 22.23 -5.23 -0.99
N HIS A 126 21.22 -5.28 -0.11
CA HIS A 126 19.99 -6.05 -0.37
C HIS A 126 18.72 -5.18 -0.38
N GLY A 127 18.85 -3.87 -0.19
CA GLY A 127 17.70 -2.98 -0.19
C GLY A 127 16.97 -2.99 1.15
N LEU A 128 15.64 -3.12 1.11
CA LEU A 128 14.81 -3.26 2.29
C LEU A 128 14.59 -4.74 2.59
N LEU A 129 14.77 -5.10 3.85
CA LEU A 129 14.50 -6.43 4.38
C LEU A 129 13.39 -6.35 5.43
N MET A 130 12.49 -7.31 5.45
CA MET A 130 11.40 -7.43 6.42
C MET A 130 11.68 -8.61 7.34
N LEU A 131 11.50 -8.42 8.65
CA LEU A 131 11.67 -9.50 9.62
C LEU A 131 10.56 -10.53 9.44
N VAL A 132 10.93 -11.80 9.28
CA VAL A 132 9.99 -12.92 9.18
C VAL A 132 9.47 -13.25 10.57
N THR A 133 8.17 -13.12 10.76
CA THR A 133 7.49 -13.40 12.05
C THR A 133 6.39 -14.46 11.93
N ASP A 134 6.18 -15.03 10.75
CA ASP A 134 5.16 -16.06 10.53
C ASP A 134 5.54 -17.37 11.24
N SER A 135 4.61 -17.90 12.03
CA SER A 135 4.77 -19.16 12.75
C SER A 135 5.05 -20.38 11.86
N GLY A 136 4.75 -20.30 10.56
CA GLY A 136 5.10 -21.33 9.58
C GLY A 136 6.61 -21.57 9.47
N PHE A 137 7.43 -20.57 9.79
CA PHE A 137 8.89 -20.65 9.78
C PHE A 137 9.50 -20.94 11.15
N ILE A 138 8.70 -21.33 12.15
CA ILE A 138 9.21 -21.55 13.53
C ILE A 138 10.34 -22.60 13.61
N LYS A 139 10.42 -23.54 12.66
CA LYS A 139 11.48 -24.55 12.59
C LYS A 139 12.63 -24.18 11.65
N GLU A 140 12.48 -23.11 10.87
CA GLU A 140 13.44 -22.68 9.86
C GLU A 140 14.37 -21.61 10.44
N GLU A 141 15.32 -22.02 11.28
CA GLU A 141 16.25 -21.10 11.97
C GLU A 141 17.07 -20.20 11.03
N SER A 142 17.21 -20.62 9.77
CA SER A 142 17.91 -19.86 8.74
C SER A 142 17.04 -18.84 7.99
N VAL A 143 15.75 -18.74 8.30
CA VAL A 143 14.82 -17.77 7.72
C VAL A 143 14.52 -16.67 8.74
N VAL A 144 15.19 -15.53 8.60
CA VAL A 144 15.08 -14.39 9.52
C VAL A 144 14.56 -13.16 8.80
N TRP A 145 15.03 -12.91 7.59
CA TRP A 145 14.68 -11.74 6.79
C TRP A 145 14.10 -12.16 5.44
N GLU A 146 13.18 -11.38 4.92
CA GLU A 146 12.62 -11.50 3.58
C GLU A 146 12.83 -10.18 2.82
N SER A 147 13.30 -10.22 1.58
CA SER A 147 13.48 -9.00 0.78
C SER A 147 12.14 -8.33 0.45
N LEU A 148 12.08 -7.02 0.64
CA LEU A 148 10.99 -6.17 0.18
C LEU A 148 11.44 -5.42 -1.09
N GLY A 149 11.29 -6.09 -2.23
CA GLY A 149 11.72 -5.58 -3.55
C GLY A 149 10.60 -5.29 -4.55
N ASP A 150 9.37 -5.71 -4.24
CA ASP A 150 8.20 -5.54 -5.10
C ASP A 150 6.92 -5.29 -4.27
N THR A 151 5.81 -5.04 -4.95
CA THR A 151 4.54 -4.65 -4.32
C THR A 151 3.70 -5.84 -3.84
N ASP A 152 4.00 -7.05 -4.27
CA ASP A 152 3.20 -8.27 -4.04
C ASP A 152 3.97 -9.43 -3.38
N GLN A 153 5.28 -9.27 -3.12
CA GLN A 153 6.21 -10.29 -2.62
C GLN A 153 6.35 -11.49 -3.58
N GLY A 154 6.07 -11.31 -4.87
CA GLY A 154 6.16 -12.38 -5.86
C GLY A 154 7.60 -12.82 -6.17
N SER A 155 8.58 -11.95 -5.95
CA SER A 155 10.01 -12.20 -6.21
C SER A 155 10.88 -12.14 -4.96
N SER A 156 10.27 -12.25 -3.78
CA SER A 156 10.97 -12.14 -2.50
C SER A 156 11.99 -13.27 -2.30
N GLN A 157 13.03 -12.96 -1.55
CA GLN A 157 14.12 -13.87 -1.19
C GLN A 157 14.29 -13.87 0.32
N PHE A 158 14.52 -15.05 0.89
CA PHE A 158 14.82 -15.19 2.30
C PHE A 158 16.32 -15.09 2.60
N PHE A 159 16.64 -14.62 3.80
CA PHE A 159 17.99 -14.50 4.32
C PHE A 159 18.02 -14.89 5.81
N ASN A 160 19.17 -15.39 6.26
CA ASN A 160 19.42 -15.67 7.67
C ASN A 160 19.82 -14.39 8.45
N GLY A 161 20.04 -14.52 9.76
CA GLY A 161 20.42 -13.38 10.61
C GLY A 161 21.78 -12.74 10.27
N LEU A 162 22.56 -13.35 9.39
CA LEU A 162 23.81 -12.81 8.85
C LEU A 162 23.65 -12.31 7.40
N PHE A 163 22.41 -12.14 6.94
CA PHE A 163 22.06 -11.67 5.59
C PHE A 163 22.54 -12.58 4.45
N ASN A 164 22.85 -13.84 4.73
CA ASN A 164 23.18 -14.83 3.70
C ASN A 164 21.93 -15.61 3.30
N ARG A 165 21.90 -16.09 2.05
CA ARG A 165 20.82 -16.98 1.60
C ARG A 165 20.78 -18.25 2.48
N PRO A 166 19.60 -18.66 2.95
CA PRO A 166 19.46 -19.92 3.68
C PRO A 166 19.87 -21.08 2.77
N ALA A 167 20.48 -22.09 3.36
CA ALA A 167 20.68 -23.35 2.64
C ALA A 167 19.29 -23.92 2.34
N LEU A 168 19.03 -24.31 1.09
CA LEU A 168 17.80 -25.02 0.74
C LEU A 168 17.64 -26.23 1.67
N PRO A 169 16.43 -26.52 2.17
CA PRO A 169 16.18 -27.81 2.79
C PRO A 169 16.61 -28.88 1.79
N ARG A 170 17.47 -29.81 2.22
CA ARG A 170 17.68 -31.03 1.43
C ARG A 170 16.31 -31.67 1.29
N GLU A 171 15.84 -31.85 0.06
CA GLU A 171 14.67 -32.68 -0.19
C GLU A 171 14.84 -33.97 0.62
N HIS A 172 13.83 -34.31 1.40
CA HIS A 172 13.81 -35.52 2.20
C HIS A 172 14.31 -36.67 1.33
N GLU A 173 15.45 -37.28 1.72
CA GLU A 173 15.84 -38.58 1.19
C GLU A 173 14.62 -39.48 1.32
N ASP A 174 14.13 -39.97 0.18
CA ASP A 174 13.11 -40.99 0.12
C ASP A 174 13.53 -42.10 1.09
N ILE A 175 12.74 -42.29 2.14
CA ILE A 175 12.91 -43.41 3.06
C ILE A 175 12.53 -44.64 2.23
N ASP A 176 13.53 -45.29 1.67
CA ASP A 176 13.41 -46.65 1.15
C ASP A 176 12.94 -47.54 2.31
N LEU A 177 11.65 -47.87 2.30
CA LEU A 177 11.08 -48.91 3.13
C LEU A 177 11.47 -50.25 2.50
N GLU A 178 12.52 -50.87 3.01
CA GLU A 178 12.71 -52.33 2.93
C GLU A 178 11.80 -53.07 3.93
#